data_AF-A0A951DL47-F1
#
_entry.id   AF-A0A951DL47-F1
#
_cell.length_a   1.000
_cell.length_b   1.000
_cell.length_c   1.000
_cell.angle_alpha   90.00
_cell.angle_beta   90.00
_cell.angle_gamma   90.00
#
_symmetry.space_group_name_H-M   'P 1'
#
loop_
_entity.id
_entity.type
_entity.pdbx_description
1 polymer ?
#
loop_
_entity_poly.entity_id
_entity_poly.type
_entity_poly.pdbx_seq_one_letter_code
_entity_poly.pdbx_strand_id
1 'polypeptide(L)'
;MATNDPGFDGTSYHSKYWPNGSDDRASSVLFSSPLTGTGSGYTDPFPQAALETDLPRIETGNPQQNCLRTTGAGCTLIPVTDDGTPANFYPFFSIVEAGGQGKSTACDWGIGNKLPESIKNSHVPPSVNQYGTALFLNYWLYGGHGSISANHYNDFNSGAFTNPC
;
A
#
# COMPACT_ATOMS: atom_id res chain seq x y z
N MET A 1 -28.81 19.59 -4.35
CA MET A 1 -28.06 19.68 -3.08
C MET A 1 -27.21 18.43 -3.03
N ALA A 2 -25.88 18.55 -3.14
CA ALA A 2 -25.01 17.40 -3.01
C ALA A 2 -24.86 17.11 -1.52
N THR A 3 -25.39 15.99 -1.07
CA THR A 3 -25.08 15.45 0.24
C THR A 3 -23.61 15.07 0.19
N ASN A 4 -22.81 15.60 1.12
CA ASN A 4 -21.51 15.06 1.42
C ASN A 4 -21.73 13.59 1.77
N ASP A 5 -21.35 12.69 0.87
CA ASP A 5 -21.35 11.27 1.14
C ASP A 5 -20.11 10.98 2.00
N PRO A 6 -20.24 10.66 3.30
CA PRO A 6 -19.12 10.22 4.10
C PRO A 6 -18.75 8.79 3.68
N GLY A 7 -18.13 8.66 2.51
CA GLY A 7 -17.70 7.40 1.92
C GLY A 7 -16.58 7.67 0.91
N PHE A 8 -15.49 6.90 0.99
CA PHE A 8 -14.40 6.93 -0.01
C PHE A 8 -14.72 6.06 -1.23
N ASP A 9 -15.99 5.71 -1.47
CA ASP A 9 -16.47 4.84 -2.54
C ASP A 9 -16.93 5.68 -3.76
N GLY A 10 -16.01 6.46 -4.32
CA GLY A 10 -16.23 7.05 -5.65
C GLY A 10 -16.57 5.98 -6.70
N THR A 11 -17.25 6.37 -7.79
CA THR A 11 -17.65 5.46 -8.90
C THR A 11 -16.59 4.42 -9.23
N SER A 12 -16.94 3.12 -9.20
CA SER A 12 -16.01 2.00 -9.42
C SER A 12 -15.04 2.24 -10.57
N TYR A 13 -13.81 2.63 -10.24
CA TYR A 13 -12.74 2.90 -11.21
C TYR A 13 -11.76 1.73 -11.34
N HIS A 14 -11.90 0.73 -10.46
CA HIS A 14 -11.06 -0.47 -10.41
C HIS A 14 -10.93 -1.15 -11.78
N SER A 15 -12.05 -1.59 -12.34
CA SER A 15 -12.05 -2.40 -13.56
C SER A 15 -11.83 -1.61 -14.83
N LYS A 16 -11.65 -0.28 -14.79
CA LYS A 16 -11.54 0.57 -15.99
C LYS A 16 -10.30 1.46 -16.05
N TYR A 17 -9.81 1.96 -14.91
CA TYR A 17 -8.80 3.03 -14.92
C TYR A 17 -7.46 2.63 -14.30
N TRP A 18 -7.41 1.62 -13.44
CA TRP A 18 -6.14 1.18 -12.87
C TRP A 18 -5.28 0.42 -13.90
N PRO A 19 -3.95 0.67 -13.92
CA PRO A 19 -3.02 -0.06 -14.77
C PRO A 19 -3.07 -1.55 -14.52
N ASN A 20 -3.26 -2.31 -15.59
CA ASN A 20 -3.25 -3.79 -15.62
C ASN A 20 -2.37 -4.32 -16.78
N GLY A 21 -1.63 -3.44 -17.46
CA GLY A 21 -0.78 -3.74 -18.61
C GLY A 21 -1.50 -3.94 -19.95
N SER A 22 -2.77 -3.55 -20.08
CA SER A 22 -3.42 -3.43 -21.39
C SER A 22 -3.26 -2.03 -21.98
N ASP A 23 -3.25 -1.95 -23.31
CA ASP A 23 -3.02 -0.70 -24.07
C ASP A 23 -4.20 0.30 -23.99
N ASP A 24 -5.35 -0.13 -23.49
CA ASP A 24 -6.55 0.70 -23.31
C ASP A 24 -6.60 1.42 -21.94
N ARG A 25 -5.50 1.38 -21.17
CA ARG A 25 -5.40 1.97 -19.82
C ARG A 25 -4.11 2.74 -19.63
N ALA A 26 -4.08 3.51 -18.55
CA ALA A 26 -2.84 4.13 -18.08
C ALA A 26 -1.79 3.04 -17.79
N SER A 27 -0.55 3.30 -18.19
CA SER A 27 0.59 2.44 -17.85
C SER A 27 0.88 2.51 -16.36
N SER A 28 1.40 1.41 -15.80
CA SER A 28 1.86 1.38 -14.42
C SER A 28 3.03 2.36 -14.25
N VAL A 29 3.09 3.02 -13.10
CA VAL A 29 4.35 3.63 -12.65
C VAL A 29 5.28 2.49 -12.28
N LEU A 30 6.47 2.47 -12.88
CA LEU A 30 7.54 1.53 -12.58
C LEU A 30 8.65 2.25 -11.83
N PHE A 31 9.16 1.63 -10.78
CA PHE A 31 10.31 2.13 -10.03
C PHE A 31 11.19 0.99 -9.56
N SER A 32 12.51 1.18 -9.62
CA SER A 32 13.46 0.24 -9.04
C SER A 32 13.54 0.43 -7.53
N SER A 33 13.96 -0.59 -6.80
CA SER A 33 14.33 -0.44 -5.40
C SER A 33 15.44 0.60 -5.23
N PRO A 34 15.45 1.37 -4.13
CA PRO A 34 16.58 2.20 -3.78
C PRO A 34 17.86 1.34 -3.67
N LEU A 35 19.00 1.94 -3.97
CA LEU A 35 20.29 1.30 -3.82
C LEU A 35 21.05 1.90 -2.63
N THR A 36 21.97 1.10 -2.09
CA THR A 36 22.83 1.34 -0.94
C THR A 36 24.28 0.96 -1.29
N GLY A 37 25.17 0.94 -0.30
CA GLY A 37 26.58 0.56 -0.43
C GLY A 37 27.55 1.70 -0.13
N THR A 38 28.81 1.34 0.15
CA THR A 38 29.86 2.32 0.47
C THR A 38 30.65 2.68 -0.79
N GLY A 39 30.44 3.89 -1.33
CA GLY A 39 31.15 4.39 -2.50
C GLY A 39 30.34 5.45 -3.24
N SER A 40 30.89 6.00 -4.33
CA SER A 40 30.19 7.00 -5.16
C SER A 40 29.06 6.40 -6.03
N GLY A 41 28.92 5.07 -6.04
CA GLY A 41 28.06 4.37 -6.99
C GLY A 41 26.69 3.94 -6.47
N TYR A 42 26.50 3.81 -5.15
CA TYR A 42 25.28 3.24 -4.54
C TYR A 42 24.70 2.09 -5.38
N THR A 43 25.43 0.98 -5.49
CA THR A 43 25.14 -0.10 -6.45
C THR A 43 24.46 -1.32 -5.83
N ASP A 44 24.39 -1.39 -4.50
CA ASP A 44 23.91 -2.57 -3.81
C ASP A 44 22.41 -2.44 -3.52
N PRO A 45 21.53 -3.40 -3.84
CA PRO A 45 20.13 -3.29 -3.45
C PRO A 45 19.97 -3.42 -1.93
N PHE A 46 18.96 -2.75 -1.36
CA PHE A 46 18.58 -3.04 0.02
C PHE A 46 18.16 -4.52 0.14
N PRO A 47 18.63 -5.26 1.16
CA PRO A 47 18.36 -6.69 1.26
C PRO A 47 16.91 -7.01 1.65
N GLN A 48 16.18 -6.01 2.17
CA GLN A 48 14.83 -6.17 2.68
C GLN A 48 13.93 -5.02 2.23
N ALA A 49 12.66 -5.34 2.07
CA ALA A 49 11.59 -4.38 1.83
C ALA A 49 10.40 -4.69 2.76
N ALA A 50 9.51 -3.73 2.91
CA ALA A 50 8.21 -3.89 3.58
C ALA A 50 7.19 -3.03 2.85
N LEU A 51 5.92 -3.44 2.89
CA LEU A 51 4.79 -2.71 2.34
C LEU A 51 3.88 -2.26 3.48
N GLU A 52 3.43 -1.01 3.39
CA GLU A 52 2.63 -0.36 4.42
C GLU A 52 1.47 0.41 3.81
N THR A 53 0.35 0.46 4.53
CA THR A 53 -0.82 1.27 4.17
C THR A 53 -1.45 1.84 5.43
N ASP A 54 -1.86 3.10 5.40
CA ASP A 54 -2.33 3.89 6.55
C ASP A 54 -3.85 3.84 6.75
N LEU A 55 -4.48 2.72 6.35
CA LEU A 55 -5.94 2.56 6.38
C LEU A 55 -6.56 2.89 7.74
N PRO A 56 -6.08 2.36 8.89
CA PRO A 56 -6.63 2.74 10.19
C PRO A 56 -6.71 4.26 10.40
N ARG A 57 -5.70 5.00 9.93
CA ARG A 57 -5.63 6.46 10.09
C ARG A 57 -6.60 7.20 9.16
N ILE A 58 -6.74 6.79 7.90
CA ILE A 58 -7.63 7.45 6.93
C ILE A 58 -9.08 7.10 7.20
N GLU A 59 -9.36 5.86 7.60
CA GLU A 59 -10.72 5.36 7.87
C GLU A 59 -11.20 5.69 9.30
N THR A 60 -10.44 6.51 10.05
CA THR A 60 -10.87 6.97 11.37
C THR A 60 -12.10 7.85 11.25
N GLY A 61 -13.27 7.27 11.49
CA GLY A 61 -14.54 7.98 11.40
C GLY A 61 -15.54 7.34 10.44
N ASN A 62 -15.18 6.23 9.78
CA ASN A 62 -16.14 5.37 9.08
C ASN A 62 -17.05 4.68 10.13
N PRO A 63 -18.34 5.02 10.23
CA PRO A 63 -19.22 4.49 11.27
C PRO A 63 -19.50 2.98 11.10
N GLN A 64 -19.29 2.43 9.90
CA GLN A 64 -19.39 1.01 9.61
C GLN A 64 -18.13 0.25 10.06
N GLN A 65 -16.99 0.93 10.19
CA GLN A 65 -15.69 0.35 10.55
C GLN A 65 -15.15 1.00 11.84
N ASN A 66 -15.54 0.44 12.99
CA ASN A 66 -15.19 0.92 14.33
C ASN A 66 -13.71 0.67 14.71
N CYS A 67 -12.76 1.17 13.92
CA CYS A 67 -11.33 1.03 14.18
C CYS A 67 -10.87 1.94 15.32
N LEU A 68 -10.59 1.35 16.48
CA LEU A 68 -10.05 2.02 17.65
C LEU A 68 -8.53 2.05 17.59
N ARG A 69 -7.96 3.12 17.01
CA ARG A 69 -6.52 3.27 16.80
C ARG A 69 -5.65 3.20 18.05
N THR A 70 -6.18 3.45 19.24
CA THR A 70 -5.43 3.33 20.49
C THR A 70 -5.21 1.88 20.92
N THR A 71 -6.10 0.96 20.51
CA THR A 71 -6.05 -0.47 20.91
C THR A 71 -5.89 -1.42 19.72
N GLY A 72 -6.12 -0.94 18.50
CA GLY A 72 -6.17 -1.74 17.27
C GLY A 72 -7.49 -2.52 17.09
N ALA A 73 -8.39 -2.45 18.07
CA ALA A 73 -9.64 -3.20 18.03
C ALA A 73 -10.55 -2.70 16.90
N GLY A 74 -11.10 -3.61 16.12
CA GLY A 74 -12.01 -3.29 15.00
C GLY A 74 -11.33 -2.73 13.75
N CYS A 75 -10.00 -2.62 13.73
CA CYS A 75 -9.26 -2.22 12.54
C CYS A 75 -9.13 -3.41 11.58
N THR A 76 -9.56 -3.23 10.33
CA THR A 76 -9.52 -4.27 9.29
C THR A 76 -8.76 -3.78 8.08
N LEU A 77 -8.03 -4.69 7.46
CA LEU A 77 -7.20 -4.37 6.30
C LEU A 77 -8.05 -4.13 5.04
N ILE A 78 -9.20 -4.78 4.91
CA ILE A 78 -10.20 -4.40 3.92
C ILE A 78 -11.16 -3.42 4.59
N PRO A 79 -11.25 -2.17 4.09
CA PRO A 79 -12.21 -1.23 4.61
C PRO A 79 -13.62 -1.61 4.19
N VAL A 80 -14.60 -1.15 4.97
CA VAL A 80 -16.01 -1.36 4.67
C VAL A 80 -16.53 -0.13 3.92
N THR A 81 -17.21 -0.34 2.80
CA THR A 81 -17.89 0.73 2.06
C THR A 81 -19.05 1.30 2.89
N ASP A 82 -19.55 2.45 2.48
CA ASP A 82 -20.81 3.04 2.97
C ASP A 82 -21.99 2.04 2.95
N ASP A 83 -22.07 1.20 1.92
CA ASP A 83 -23.03 0.11 1.73
C ASP A 83 -22.82 -1.09 2.69
N GLY A 84 -21.82 -1.03 3.58
CA GLY A 84 -21.55 -2.10 4.53
C GLY A 84 -20.86 -3.33 3.92
N THR A 85 -20.30 -3.20 2.72
CA THR A 85 -19.63 -4.30 2.01
C THR A 85 -18.11 -4.15 2.01
N PRO A 86 -17.33 -5.23 1.90
CA PRO A 86 -15.88 -5.12 1.79
C PRO A 86 -15.47 -4.37 0.51
N ALA A 87 -14.62 -3.36 0.64
CA ALA A 87 -14.12 -2.61 -0.50
C ALA A 87 -13.15 -3.44 -1.37
N ASN A 88 -13.09 -3.08 -2.65
CA ASN A 88 -12.06 -3.58 -3.56
C ASN A 88 -10.76 -2.80 -3.33
N PHE A 89 -9.71 -3.46 -2.84
CA PHE A 89 -8.48 -2.79 -2.42
C PHE A 89 -7.50 -2.49 -3.57
N TYR A 90 -7.20 -1.22 -3.78
CA TYR A 90 -6.25 -0.70 -4.79
C TYR A 90 -5.61 0.62 -4.32
N PRO A 91 -4.41 0.98 -4.79
CA PRO A 91 -3.49 0.13 -5.58
C PRO A 91 -2.81 -0.94 -4.73
N PHE A 92 -2.25 -1.95 -5.39
CA PHE A 92 -1.25 -2.84 -4.79
C PHE A 92 -0.02 -2.90 -5.70
N PHE A 93 1.05 -3.51 -5.20
CA PHE A 93 2.31 -3.60 -5.91
C PHE A 93 2.44 -4.92 -6.69
N SER A 94 3.04 -4.85 -7.87
CA SER A 94 3.46 -6.01 -8.67
C SER A 94 4.98 -5.96 -8.86
N ILE A 95 5.64 -7.12 -8.97
CA ILE A 95 7.05 -7.17 -9.37
C ILE A 95 7.13 -7.49 -10.86
N VAL A 96 7.79 -6.64 -11.63
CA VAL A 96 7.97 -6.77 -13.09
C VAL A 96 9.42 -7.20 -13.36
N GLU A 97 9.61 -8.26 -14.16
CA GLU A 97 10.95 -8.73 -14.52
C GLU A 97 11.64 -7.81 -15.53
N ALA A 98 12.98 -7.86 -15.52
CA ALA A 98 13.81 -7.21 -16.51
C ALA A 98 13.34 -7.57 -17.94
N GLY A 99 13.10 -6.56 -18.77
CA GLY A 99 12.61 -6.74 -20.14
C GLY A 99 11.09 -6.81 -20.29
N GLY A 100 10.31 -6.64 -19.22
CA GLY A 100 8.86 -6.52 -19.27
C GLY A 100 8.33 -5.17 -19.81
N GLN A 101 7.00 -4.98 -19.88
CA GLN A 101 6.33 -3.78 -20.42
C GLN A 101 6.87 -2.51 -19.73
N GLY A 102 7.54 -1.62 -20.49
CA GLY A 102 8.23 -0.43 -19.96
C GLY A 102 9.76 -0.56 -19.83
N LYS A 103 10.30 -1.77 -20.03
CA LYS A 103 11.70 -2.19 -20.25
C LYS A 103 12.79 -1.44 -19.49
N SER A 104 12.81 -1.64 -18.17
CA SER A 104 14.03 -1.65 -17.37
C SER A 104 14.86 -2.90 -17.66
N THR A 105 16.19 -2.78 -17.54
CA THR A 105 17.13 -3.92 -17.60
C THR A 105 17.24 -4.67 -16.26
N ALA A 106 16.49 -4.24 -15.25
CA ALA A 106 16.47 -4.79 -13.89
C ALA A 106 15.02 -5.08 -13.43
N CYS A 107 14.87 -5.65 -12.24
CA CYS A 107 13.59 -5.88 -11.58
C CYS A 107 12.97 -4.54 -11.14
N ASP A 108 11.67 -4.34 -11.41
CA ASP A 108 10.94 -3.13 -11.03
C ASP A 108 9.69 -3.44 -10.19
N TRP A 109 9.33 -2.49 -9.34
CA TRP A 109 8.03 -2.42 -8.69
C TRP A 109 7.03 -1.66 -9.57
N GLY A 110 5.87 -2.26 -9.83
CA GLY A 110 4.75 -1.66 -10.54
C GLY A 110 3.58 -1.33 -9.61
N ILE A 111 3.09 -0.09 -9.66
CA ILE A 111 1.91 0.36 -8.90
C ILE A 111 0.64 0.19 -9.74
N GLY A 112 -0.34 -0.54 -9.18
CA GLY A 112 -1.69 -0.57 -9.75
C GLY A 112 -2.37 -1.90 -9.50
N ASN A 113 -2.49 -2.71 -10.55
CA ASN A 113 -3.09 -4.03 -10.55
C ASN A 113 -2.04 -5.11 -10.86
N LYS A 114 -2.50 -6.36 -11.01
CA LYS A 114 -1.68 -7.47 -11.51
C LYS A 114 -1.28 -7.18 -12.95
N LEU A 115 0.02 -7.08 -13.20
CA LEU A 115 0.56 -6.80 -14.54
C LEU A 115 0.84 -8.10 -15.33
N PRO A 116 0.76 -8.10 -16.68
CA PRO A 116 0.79 -9.31 -17.51
C PRO A 116 2.12 -10.07 -17.47
N GLU A 117 3.19 -9.43 -16.99
CA GLU A 117 4.56 -9.97 -16.88
C GLU A 117 5.07 -9.92 -15.44
N SER A 118 4.16 -9.89 -14.45
CA SER A 118 4.54 -9.89 -13.05
C SER A 118 5.06 -11.27 -12.59
N ILE A 119 6.14 -11.31 -11.81
CA ILE A 119 6.74 -12.55 -11.27
C ILE A 119 5.68 -13.36 -10.51
N LYS A 120 5.45 -14.62 -10.92
CA LYS A 120 4.50 -15.55 -10.25
C LYS A 120 4.91 -15.97 -8.83
N ASN A 121 6.13 -15.62 -8.40
CA ASN A 121 6.80 -16.09 -7.19
C ASN A 121 7.36 -14.95 -6.29
N SER A 122 7.02 -13.68 -6.53
CA SER A 122 7.28 -12.66 -5.51
C SER A 122 6.38 -12.97 -4.32
N HIS A 123 6.90 -12.94 -3.10
CA HIS A 123 6.14 -13.21 -1.87
C HIS A 123 5.14 -12.07 -1.55
N VAL A 124 4.65 -11.40 -2.59
CA VAL A 124 3.89 -10.16 -2.62
C VAL A 124 2.65 -10.45 -3.49
N PRO A 125 1.62 -11.15 -2.93
CA PRO A 125 0.46 -11.58 -3.69
C PRO A 125 -0.25 -10.35 -4.26
N PRO A 126 -0.62 -10.26 -5.56
CA PRO A 126 -1.17 -9.04 -6.18
C PRO A 126 -2.58 -8.72 -5.66
N SER A 127 -2.65 -8.27 -4.41
CA SER A 127 -3.88 -8.13 -3.63
C SER A 127 -3.59 -7.41 -2.31
N VAL A 128 -4.65 -7.13 -1.57
CA VAL A 128 -4.60 -6.63 -0.19
C VAL A 128 -3.67 -7.44 0.74
N ASN A 129 -3.45 -8.74 0.48
CA ASN A 129 -2.71 -9.60 1.40
C ASN A 129 -1.22 -9.23 1.55
N GLN A 130 -0.75 -8.22 0.80
CA GLN A 130 0.60 -7.68 0.90
C GLN A 130 0.86 -6.92 2.20
N TYR A 131 -0.15 -6.37 2.87
CA TYR A 131 0.04 -5.42 3.96
C TYR A 131 -0.05 -6.02 5.36
N GLY A 132 -0.18 -7.35 5.49
CA GLY A 132 -0.07 -8.04 6.78
C GLY A 132 -1.07 -7.56 7.86
N THR A 133 -0.56 -7.27 9.07
CA THR A 133 -1.36 -6.96 10.26
C THR A 133 -1.20 -5.50 10.71
N ALA A 134 -2.12 -5.02 11.54
CA ALA A 134 -2.06 -3.67 12.09
C ALA A 134 -0.75 -3.45 12.86
N LEU A 135 -0.05 -2.38 12.52
CA LEU A 135 1.25 -2.00 13.08
C LEU A 135 1.07 -0.96 14.20
N PHE A 136 1.65 -1.25 15.36
CA PHE A 136 1.64 -0.33 16.50
C PHE A 136 2.80 0.65 16.38
N LEU A 137 2.47 1.92 16.16
CA LEU A 137 3.45 2.98 15.88
C LEU A 137 3.51 3.99 17.02
N ASN A 138 4.73 4.46 17.29
CA ASN A 138 5.00 5.48 18.29
C ASN A 138 5.08 6.87 17.62
N TYR A 139 4.29 7.82 18.14
CA TYR A 139 4.26 9.19 17.67
C TYR A 139 4.61 10.16 18.79
N TRP A 140 5.25 11.25 18.41
CA TRP A 140 5.40 12.43 19.26
C TRP A 140 4.23 13.37 19.03
N LEU A 141 3.42 13.58 20.07
CA LEU A 141 2.39 14.61 20.08
C LEU A 141 2.98 15.85 20.74
N TYR A 142 3.02 16.94 19.98
CA TYR A 142 3.56 18.22 20.43
C TYR A 142 2.43 19.11 20.96
N GLY A 143 2.61 19.70 22.14
CA GLY A 143 1.64 20.61 22.76
C GLY A 143 1.93 20.90 24.23
N GLY A 144 1.41 22.01 24.76
CA GLY A 144 1.45 22.31 26.20
C GLY A 144 2.85 22.45 26.82
N HIS A 145 3.80 23.05 26.12
CA HIS A 145 5.22 23.20 26.53
C HIS A 145 6.05 21.90 26.56
N GLY A 146 5.66 20.87 25.81
CA GLY A 146 6.46 19.67 25.69
C GLY A 146 6.03 18.76 24.53
N SER A 147 6.59 17.57 24.53
CA SER A 147 6.19 16.46 23.66
C SER A 147 5.84 15.27 24.53
N ILE A 148 4.69 14.66 24.25
CA ILE A 148 4.33 13.36 24.84
C ILE A 148 4.44 12.29 23.76
N SER A 149 4.76 11.08 24.17
CA SER A 149 4.75 9.91 23.29
C SER A 149 3.36 9.26 23.35
N ALA A 150 2.78 8.96 22.19
CA ALA A 150 1.51 8.25 22.06
C ALA A 150 1.65 7.09 21.08
N ASN A 151 0.98 5.98 21.36
CA ASN A 151 1.06 4.79 20.51
C ASN A 151 -0.28 4.51 19.82
N HIS A 152 -0.28 4.51 18.49
CA HIS A 152 -1.48 4.29 17.70
C HIS A 152 -1.24 3.19 16.65
N TYR A 153 -2.26 2.37 16.39
CA TYR A 153 -2.38 1.53 15.22
C TYR A 153 -2.89 2.39 14.07
N ASN A 154 -1.98 2.94 13.28
CA ASN A 154 -2.32 3.78 12.13
C ASN A 154 -2.22 3.05 10.81
N ASP A 155 -1.40 2.00 10.75
CA ASP A 155 -0.98 1.39 9.51
C ASP A 155 -1.12 -0.14 9.58
N PHE A 156 -1.20 -0.79 8.42
CA PHE A 156 -0.99 -2.23 8.26
C PHE A 156 0.39 -2.44 7.61
N ASN A 157 1.18 -3.37 8.12
CA ASN A 157 2.52 -3.63 7.62
C ASN A 157 2.75 -5.13 7.31
N SER A 158 3.41 -5.39 6.18
CA SER A 158 3.75 -6.72 5.69
C SER A 158 4.73 -7.51 6.59
N GLY A 159 5.46 -6.80 7.44
CA GLY A 159 6.74 -7.24 7.99
C GLY A 159 7.86 -7.14 6.95
N ALA A 160 9.11 -7.16 7.41
CA ALA A 160 10.27 -7.17 6.52
C ALA A 160 10.35 -8.50 5.76
N PHE A 161 10.48 -8.44 4.44
CA PHE A 161 10.68 -9.59 3.57
C PHE A 161 11.91 -9.39 2.68
N THR A 162 12.44 -10.47 2.09
CA THR A 162 13.57 -10.40 1.16
C THR A 162 13.21 -9.54 -0.04
N ASN A 163 14.00 -8.51 -0.31
CA ASN A 163 13.72 -7.59 -1.38
C ASN A 163 13.85 -8.31 -2.75
N PRO A 164 12.77 -8.45 -3.54
CA PRO A 164 12.81 -9.17 -4.81
C PRO A 164 13.49 -8.37 -5.94
N CYS A 165 13.58 -7.05 -5.78
CA CYS A 165 14.32 -6.11 -6.61
C CYS A 165 15.28 -5.33 -5.72
#